data_AF-A0A814JB03-F1
#
_entry.id   AF-A0A814JB03-F1
#
_cell.length_a   1.000
_cell.length_b   1.000
_cell.length_c   1.000
_cell.angle_alpha   90.00
_cell.angle_beta   90.00
_cell.angle_gamma   90.00
#
_symmetry.space_group_name_H-M   'P 1'
#
loop_
_entity.id
_entity.type
_entity.pdbx_description
1 polymer ?
#
loop_
_entity_poly.entity_id
_entity_poly.type
_entity_poly.pdbx_seq_one_letter_code
_entity_poly.pdbx_strand_id
1 'polypeptide(L)'
;MKGYFPHKFNLPENQNYVGTYPDISYYGSEFFSQKKKKDFENWYETVKYDSFNFREQFHAYCWSDVMLLANGCLAFRKVLMNRTKKSENDVGVDPFLCSITIASLCHFIFRRNLLEK
;
A
#
# COMPACT_ATOMS: atom_id res chain seq x y z
N MET A 1 -2.22 -4.88 -15.89
CA MET A 1 -2.39 -5.72 -14.68
C MET A 1 -1.15 -5.50 -13.82
N LYS A 2 -1.31 -5.23 -12.51
CA LYS A 2 -0.15 -4.99 -11.62
C LYS A 2 0.58 -6.33 -11.45
N GLY A 3 1.85 -6.41 -11.85
CA GLY A 3 2.67 -7.61 -11.62
C GLY A 3 2.97 -7.82 -10.14
N TYR A 4 3.58 -8.95 -9.80
CA TYR A 4 4.01 -9.25 -8.43
C TYR A 4 5.52 -8.96 -8.31
N PHE A 5 5.92 -8.33 -7.21
CA PHE A 5 7.33 -8.02 -6.96
C PHE A 5 8.00 -9.14 -6.13
N PRO A 6 9.19 -9.64 -6.53
CA PRO A 6 9.89 -10.69 -5.80
C PRO A 6 10.61 -10.14 -4.57
N HIS A 7 9.88 -9.95 -3.46
CA HIS A 7 10.40 -9.29 -2.26
C HIS A 7 11.69 -9.91 -1.69
N LYS A 8 11.81 -11.24 -1.71
CA LYS A 8 13.03 -11.92 -1.20
C LYS A 8 14.21 -11.81 -2.17
N PHE A 9 13.98 -11.39 -3.41
CA PHE A 9 15.03 -11.17 -4.40
C PHE A 9 15.65 -9.78 -4.27
N ASN A 10 15.08 -8.89 -3.45
CA ASN A 10 15.62 -7.57 -3.15
C ASN A 10 16.83 -7.67 -2.21
N LEU A 11 17.95 -8.08 -2.78
CA LEU A 11 19.25 -8.20 -2.12
C LEU A 11 20.26 -7.27 -2.80
N PRO A 12 21.30 -6.79 -2.08
CA PRO A 12 22.34 -5.94 -2.66
C PRO A 12 22.98 -6.54 -3.93
N GLU A 13 23.15 -7.85 -3.97
CA GLU A 13 23.79 -8.59 -5.06
C GLU A 13 22.92 -8.59 -6.33
N ASN A 14 21.60 -8.46 -6.19
CA ASN A 14 20.62 -8.53 -7.28
C ASN A 14 20.24 -7.15 -7.84
N GLN A 15 20.77 -6.04 -7.32
CA GLN A 15 20.33 -4.68 -7.70
C GLN A 15 20.55 -4.35 -9.18
N ASN A 16 21.53 -4.99 -9.82
CA ASN A 16 21.82 -4.85 -11.25
C ASN A 16 21.41 -6.07 -12.07
N TYR A 17 20.58 -6.96 -11.51
CA TYR A 17 20.16 -8.18 -12.20
C TYR A 17 19.30 -7.87 -13.42
N VAL A 18 19.71 -8.45 -14.55
CA VAL A 18 18.94 -8.53 -15.79
C VAL A 18 19.00 -9.98 -16.27
N GLY A 19 17.84 -10.62 -16.34
CA GLY A 19 17.75 -12.05 -16.67
C GLY A 19 16.31 -12.49 -16.82
N THR A 20 16.00 -13.75 -16.53
CA THR A 20 14.62 -14.23 -16.46
C THR A 20 13.96 -13.80 -15.15
N TYR A 21 12.63 -13.90 -15.06
CA TYR A 21 11.95 -13.68 -13.79
C TYR A 21 12.53 -14.58 -12.68
N PRO A 22 12.69 -14.06 -11.45
CA PRO A 22 13.17 -14.85 -10.31
C PRO A 22 12.25 -16.04 -10.02
N ASP A 23 12.81 -17.09 -9.42
CA ASP A 23 12.05 -18.26 -9.00
C ASP A 23 10.85 -17.90 -8.12
N ILE A 24 9.80 -18.72 -8.19
CA ILE A 24 8.54 -18.53 -7.47
C ILE A 24 8.73 -18.39 -5.94
N SER A 25 9.78 -19.00 -5.38
CA SER A 25 10.12 -18.92 -3.95
C SER A 25 10.46 -17.49 -3.49
N TYR A 26 10.86 -16.59 -4.39
CA TYR A 26 11.22 -15.22 -4.06
C TYR A 26 10.03 -14.27 -3.80
N TYR A 27 8.81 -14.69 -4.12
CA TYR A 27 7.62 -13.83 -4.05
C TYR A 27 6.86 -13.92 -2.73
N GLY A 28 7.21 -14.85 -1.85
CA GLY A 28 6.51 -15.03 -0.57
C GLY A 28 5.08 -15.55 -0.74
N SER A 29 4.83 -16.34 -1.79
CA SER A 29 3.50 -16.88 -2.12
C SER A 29 2.88 -17.75 -1.02
N GLU A 30 3.69 -18.24 -0.06
CA GLU A 30 3.25 -18.95 1.12
C GLU A 30 2.35 -18.12 2.05
N PHE A 31 2.44 -16.79 1.99
CA PHE A 31 1.60 -15.88 2.77
C PHE A 31 0.33 -15.43 2.03
N PHE A 32 0.10 -15.92 0.80
CA PHE A 32 -1.07 -15.55 0.04
C PHE A 32 -2.29 -16.38 0.48
N SER A 33 -3.47 -15.77 0.42
CA SER A 33 -4.71 -16.54 0.50
C SER A 33 -4.81 -17.51 -0.68
N GLN A 34 -5.56 -18.59 -0.54
CA GLN A 34 -5.69 -19.63 -1.59
C GLN A 34 -6.06 -19.04 -2.96
N LYS A 35 -6.98 -18.07 -2.98
CA LYS A 35 -7.39 -17.37 -4.21
C LYS A 35 -6.22 -16.57 -4.81
N LYS A 36 -5.56 -15.73 -4.00
CA LYS A 36 -4.44 -14.90 -4.45
C LYS A 36 -3.26 -15.74 -4.93
N LYS A 37 -3.02 -16.89 -4.28
CA LYS A 37 -1.99 -17.84 -4.69
C LYS A 37 -2.26 -18.40 -6.08
N LYS A 38 -3.48 -18.84 -6.37
CA LYS A 38 -3.87 -19.31 -7.71
C LYS A 38 -3.73 -18.22 -8.78
N ASP A 39 -4.17 -17.00 -8.46
CA ASP A 39 -4.05 -15.86 -9.38
C ASP A 39 -2.57 -15.54 -9.68
N PHE A 40 -1.72 -15.62 -8.64
CA PHE A 40 -0.28 -15.43 -8.77
C PHE A 40 0.40 -16.54 -9.59
N GLU A 41 0.09 -17.81 -9.34
CA GLU A 41 0.65 -18.95 -10.09
C GLU A 41 0.31 -18.83 -11.57
N ASN A 42 -0.95 -18.53 -11.90
CA ASN A 42 -1.38 -18.30 -13.27
C ASN A 42 -0.61 -17.14 -13.92
N TRP A 43 -0.43 -16.02 -13.21
CA TRP A 43 0.37 -14.90 -13.72
C TRP A 43 1.83 -15.29 -13.91
N TYR A 44 2.45 -15.98 -12.95
CA TYR A 44 3.86 -16.35 -13.00
C TYR A 44 4.17 -17.26 -14.19
N GLU A 45 3.28 -18.22 -14.48
CA GLU A 45 3.38 -19.07 -15.66
C GLU A 45 3.40 -18.28 -16.98
N THR A 46 2.78 -17.10 -17.02
CA THR A 46 2.80 -16.23 -18.22
C THR A 46 4.09 -15.42 -18.40
N VAL A 47 4.87 -15.20 -17.35
CA VAL A 47 6.04 -14.29 -17.40
C VAL A 47 7.37 -14.95 -17.04
N LYS A 48 7.38 -16.17 -16.49
CA LYS A 48 8.58 -16.79 -15.89
C LYS A 48 9.80 -16.90 -16.82
N TYR A 49 9.59 -16.93 -18.14
CA TYR A 49 10.66 -16.98 -19.14
C TYR A 49 10.94 -15.64 -19.82
N ASP A 50 10.17 -14.59 -19.49
CA ASP A 50 10.38 -13.25 -20.02
C ASP A 50 11.58 -12.58 -19.35
N SER A 51 12.04 -11.49 -19.96
CA SER A 51 13.11 -10.67 -19.38
C SER A 51 12.60 -9.89 -18.16
N PHE A 52 13.41 -9.92 -17.11
CA PHE A 52 13.23 -9.22 -15.86
C PHE A 52 14.45 -8.33 -15.60
N ASN A 53 14.21 -7.02 -15.55
CA ASN A 53 15.16 -6.02 -15.10
C ASN A 53 14.80 -5.60 -13.68
N PHE A 54 15.64 -5.97 -12.70
CA PHE A 54 15.33 -5.73 -11.30
C PHE A 54 15.11 -4.25 -10.99
N ARG A 55 15.94 -3.36 -11.54
CA ARG A 55 15.90 -1.93 -11.24
C ARG A 55 14.62 -1.27 -11.73
N GLU A 56 14.17 -1.64 -12.93
CA GLU A 56 12.92 -1.15 -13.50
C GLU A 56 11.71 -1.62 -12.69
N GLN A 57 11.69 -2.92 -12.34
CA GLN A 57 10.61 -3.52 -11.57
C GLN A 57 10.56 -2.96 -10.14
N PHE A 58 11.72 -2.77 -9.50
CA PHE A 58 11.83 -2.17 -8.18
C PHE A 58 11.31 -0.73 -8.17
N HIS A 59 11.70 0.09 -9.16
CA HIS A 59 11.21 1.46 -9.26
C HIS A 59 9.69 1.51 -9.50
N ALA A 60 9.18 0.67 -10.41
CA ALA A 60 7.75 0.58 -10.67
C ALA A 60 6.95 0.14 -9.43
N TYR A 61 7.48 -0.82 -8.67
CA TYR A 61 6.92 -1.28 -7.41
C TYR A 61 6.88 -0.14 -6.38
N CYS A 62 8.02 0.49 -6.09
CA CYS A 62 8.12 1.58 -5.12
C CYS A 62 7.19 2.74 -5.47
N TRP A 63 7.18 3.16 -6.73
CA TRP A 63 6.27 4.20 -7.21
C TRP A 63 4.81 3.83 -6.93
N SER A 64 4.43 2.60 -7.27
CA SER A 64 3.04 2.18 -7.13
C SER A 64 2.59 2.02 -5.68
N ASP A 65 3.48 1.57 -4.79
CA ASP A 65 3.18 1.44 -3.36
C ASP A 65 3.04 2.82 -2.68
N VAL A 66 3.93 3.76 -2.99
CA VAL A 66 3.83 5.15 -2.50
C VAL A 66 2.54 5.80 -3.01
N MET A 67 2.23 5.63 -4.30
CA MET A 67 1.00 6.19 -4.89
C MET A 67 -0.26 5.58 -4.26
N LEU A 68 -0.28 4.27 -4.01
CA LEU A 68 -1.41 3.62 -3.35
C LEU A 68 -1.61 4.14 -1.92
N LEU A 69 -0.53 4.26 -1.15
CA LEU A 69 -0.58 4.79 0.21
C LEU A 69 -1.03 6.26 0.22
N ALA A 70 -0.48 7.10 -0.66
CA ALA A 70 -0.86 8.50 -0.78
C ALA A 70 -2.36 8.65 -1.11
N ASN A 71 -2.86 7.88 -2.07
CA ASN A 71 -4.28 7.87 -2.41
C ASN A 71 -5.16 7.40 -1.24
N GLY A 72 -4.71 6.39 -0.50
CA GLY A 72 -5.37 5.93 0.73
C GLY A 72 -5.43 7.02 1.80
N CYS A 73 -4.32 7.73 2.03
CA CYS A 73 -4.25 8.86 2.96
C CYS A 73 -5.20 10.00 2.55
N LEU A 74 -5.24 10.37 1.26
CA LEU A 74 -6.15 11.40 0.76
C LEU A 74 -7.63 11.00 0.92
N ALA A 75 -7.96 9.75 0.61
CA ALA A 75 -9.31 9.22 0.80
C ALA A 75 -9.69 9.22 2.28
N PHE A 76 -8.81 8.76 3.16
CA PHE A 76 -9.00 8.77 4.61
C PHE A 76 -9.23 10.19 5.14
N ARG A 77 -8.36 11.14 4.79
CA ARG A 77 -8.51 12.56 5.15
C ARG A 77 -9.85 13.12 4.72
N LYS A 78 -10.24 12.92 3.46
CA LYS A 78 -11.51 13.40 2.92
C LYS A 78 -12.70 12.86 3.70
N VAL A 79 -12.75 11.54 3.91
CA VAL A 79 -13.87 10.89 4.62
C VAL A 79 -13.94 11.39 6.06
N LEU A 80 -12.80 11.47 6.75
CA LEU A 80 -12.75 11.84 8.15
C LEU A 80 -13.15 13.30 8.37
N MET A 81 -12.58 14.23 7.60
CA MET A 81 -12.93 15.66 7.68
C MET A 81 -14.42 15.86 7.45
N ASN A 82 -15.00 15.20 6.43
CA ASN A 82 -16.43 15.29 6.16
C ASN A 82 -17.30 14.72 7.29
N ARG A 83 -16.93 13.56 7.87
CA ARG A 83 -17.69 12.90 8.94
C ARG A 83 -17.61 13.62 10.28
N THR A 84 -16.58 14.45 10.48
CA THR A 84 -16.31 15.12 11.76
C THR A 84 -16.71 16.59 11.75
N LYS A 85 -17.35 17.09 10.70
CA LYS A 85 -17.97 18.43 10.73
C LYS A 85 -19.09 18.48 11.76
N LYS A 86 -19.15 19.55 12.55
CA LYS A 86 -20.25 19.84 13.48
C LYS A 86 -21.31 20.78 12.92
N SER A 87 -20.94 21.59 11.93
CA SER A 87 -21.81 22.58 11.29
C SER A 87 -21.30 22.86 9.87
N GLU A 88 -22.06 23.61 9.09
CA GLU A 88 -21.68 23.96 7.71
C GLU A 88 -20.37 24.76 7.63
N ASN A 89 -20.09 25.60 8.63
CA ASN A 89 -18.86 26.40 8.71
C ASN A 89 -17.68 25.64 9.33
N ASP A 90 -17.88 24.40 9.76
CA ASP A 90 -16.83 23.56 10.31
C ASP A 90 -16.13 22.77 9.19
N VAL A 91 -14.82 22.93 9.08
CA VAL A 91 -13.99 22.21 8.10
C VAL A 91 -13.79 20.73 8.47
N GLY A 92 -14.10 20.34 9.70
CA GLY A 92 -13.87 19.01 10.24
C GLY A 92 -12.46 18.81 10.81
N VAL A 93 -12.17 17.59 11.25
CA VAL A 93 -10.87 17.21 11.82
C VAL A 93 -9.96 16.67 10.73
N ASP A 94 -8.83 17.34 10.53
CA ASP A 94 -7.78 16.86 9.64
C ASP A 94 -6.87 15.84 10.37
N PRO A 95 -6.86 14.57 9.94
CA PRO A 95 -6.11 13.53 10.62
C PRO A 95 -4.60 13.76 10.64
N PHE A 96 -4.04 14.48 9.66
CA PHE A 96 -2.59 14.63 9.52
C PHE A 96 -2.05 15.91 10.16
N LEU A 97 -2.93 16.82 10.59
CA LEU A 97 -2.55 18.04 11.30
C LEU A 97 -2.69 17.92 12.82
N CYS A 98 -3.70 17.18 13.30
CA CYS A 98 -4.02 17.16 14.73
C CYS A 98 -3.42 15.98 15.50
N SER A 99 -2.92 14.95 14.82
CA SER A 99 -2.43 13.72 15.46
C SER A 99 -1.48 12.96 14.56
N ILE A 100 -0.52 12.24 15.16
CA ILE A 100 0.43 11.37 14.42
C ILE A 100 -0.07 9.92 14.39
N THR A 101 -0.94 9.52 15.34
CA THR A 101 -1.45 8.16 15.46
C THR A 101 -2.97 8.11 15.42
N ILE A 102 -3.52 6.97 14.95
CA ILE A 102 -4.98 6.74 14.89
C ILE A 102 -5.60 6.80 16.29
N ALA A 103 -4.94 6.28 17.33
CA ALA A 103 -5.46 6.32 18.69
C ALA A 103 -5.61 7.76 19.21
N SER A 104 -4.58 8.60 19.01
CA SER A 104 -4.62 10.02 19.39
C SER A 104 -5.71 10.78 18.63
N LEU A 105 -5.84 10.50 17.34
CA LEU A 105 -6.89 11.06 16.48
C LEU A 105 -8.30 10.69 16.96
N CYS A 106 -8.54 9.40 17.24
CA CYS A 106 -9.82 8.93 17.75
C CYS A 106 -10.17 9.59 19.08
N HIS A 107 -9.21 9.72 19.99
CA HIS A 107 -9.42 10.42 21.27
C HIS A 107 -9.74 11.90 21.08
N PHE A 108 -9.05 12.57 20.15
CA PHE A 108 -9.33 13.96 19.80
C PHE A 108 -10.76 14.11 19.26
N ILE A 109 -11.15 13.27 18.30
CA ILE A 109 -12.50 13.28 17.72
C ILE A 109 -13.54 12.96 18.78
N PHE A 110 -13.32 11.98 19.66
CA PHE A 110 -14.26 11.64 20.71
C PHE A 110 -14.55 12.84 21.62
N ARG A 111 -13.50 13.48 22.14
CA ARG A 111 -13.62 14.69 22.98
C ARG A 111 -14.26 15.86 22.25
N ARG A 112 -13.94 16.03 20.98
CA ARG A 112 -14.46 17.13 20.18
C ARG A 112 -15.92 16.88 19.80
N ASN A 113 -16.25 15.73 19.21
CA ASN A 113 -17.49 15.50 18.48
C ASN A 113 -18.56 14.75 19.25
N LEU A 114 -18.19 13.94 20.25
CA LEU A 114 -19.09 12.97 20.86
C LEU A 114 -19.30 13.18 22.36
N LEU A 115 -18.34 13.80 23.04
CA LEU A 115 -18.52 14.26 24.41
C LEU A 115 -19.31 15.58 24.40
N GLU A 116 -20.51 15.54 24.97
CA GLU A 116 -21.26 16.73 25.33
C GLU A 116 -20.58 17.43 26.52
N LYS A 117 -20.67 18.76 26.57
CA LYS A 117 -20.27 19.55 27.72
C LYS A 117 -21.43 19.70 28.67
#